data_AF-A0A6G7T8U2-F1
#
_entry.id   AF-A0A6G7T8U2-F1
#
_cell.length_a   1.000
_cell.length_b   1.000
_cell.length_c   1.000
_cell.angle_alpha   90.00
_cell.angle_beta   90.00
_cell.angle_gamma   90.00
#
_symmetry.space_group_name_H-M   'P 1'
#
loop_
_entity.id
_entity.type
_entity.pdbx_description
1 polymer ?
#
loop_
_entity_poly.entity_id
_entity_poly.type
_entity_poly.pdbx_seq_one_letter_code
_entity_poly.pdbx_strand_id
1 'polypeptide(L)' 'MVVIDITAADVATATEAATSLGGIWLSSGPSAPWRSPGRPGVTVRAYADLRRTPLTAGGLDPTSG' A
#
# COMPACT_ATOMS: atom_id res chain seq x y z
N MET A 1 -1.63 12.37 5.91
CA MET A 1 -1.28 11.63 4.69
C MET A 1 0.23 11.58 4.57
N VAL A 2 0.77 10.39 4.34
CA VAL A 2 2.20 10.14 4.09
C VAL A 2 2.36 9.62 2.68
N VAL A 3 3.55 9.81 2.12
CA VAL A 3 3.95 9.30 0.81
C VAL A 3 5.04 8.26 1.04
N ILE A 4 4.88 7.07 0.48
CA ILE A 4 5.82 5.96 0.62
C ILE A 4 6.26 5.53 -0.78
N ASP A 5 7.55 5.70 -1.07
CA ASP A 5 8.17 5.15 -2.27
C ASP A 5 8.73 3.77 -1.97
N ILE A 6 8.29 2.78 -2.75
CA ILE A 6 8.60 1.37 -2.54
C ILE A 6 9.40 0.91 -3.74
N THR A 7 10.69 0.65 -3.53
CA THR A 7 11.57 0.10 -4.57
C THR A 7 11.76 -1.40 -4.37
N ALA A 8 11.50 -2.19 -5.42
CA ALA A 8 11.74 -3.63 -5.43
C ALA A 8 12.46 -4.07 -6.71
N ALA A 9 12.88 -5.33 -6.77
CA ALA A 9 13.60 -5.87 -7.94
C ALA A 9 12.73 -5.86 -9.22
N ASP A 10 11.42 -6.04 -9.08
CA ASP A 10 10.45 -6.13 -10.16
C ASP A 10 9.14 -5.41 -9.83
N VAL A 11 8.29 -5.23 -10.85
CA VAL A 11 7.02 -4.50 -10.74
C VAL A 11 6.04 -5.23 -9.82
N ALA A 12 5.99 -6.57 -9.86
CA ALA A 12 4.99 -7.34 -9.13
C ALA A 12 5.23 -7.19 -7.62
N THR A 13 6.47 -7.39 -7.18
CA THR A 13 6.87 -7.22 -5.77
C THR A 13 6.59 -5.80 -5.26
N ALA A 14 6.93 -4.77 -6.05
CA ALA A 14 6.68 -3.38 -5.67
C ALA A 14 5.17 -3.09 -5.51
N THR A 15 4.37 -3.58 -6.46
CA THR A 15 2.91 -3.39 -6.50
C THR A 15 2.20 -4.14 -5.38
N GLU A 16 2.62 -5.38 -5.11
CA GLU A 16 2.08 -6.19 -4.01
C GLU A 16 2.33 -5.51 -2.67
N ALA A 17 3.55 -5.07 -2.41
CA ALA A 17 3.89 -4.34 -1.18
C ALA A 17 3.03 -3.07 -1.00
N ALA A 18 2.85 -2.27 -2.06
CA ALA A 18 1.98 -1.09 -2.01
C ALA A 18 0.51 -1.45 -1.74
N THR A 19 0.03 -2.57 -2.30
CA THR A 19 -1.33 -3.08 -2.08
C THR A 19 -1.51 -3.55 -0.64
N SER A 20 -0.55 -4.30 -0.08
CA SER A 20 -0.56 -4.73 1.31
C SER A 20 -0.64 -3.55 2.28
N LEU A 21 0.11 -2.47 2.03
CA LEU A 21 0.02 -1.24 2.83
C LEU A 21 -1.36 -0.59 2.73
N GLY A 22 -2.01 -0.67 1.55
CA GLY A 22 -3.40 -0.23 1.36
C GLY A 22 -4.45 -1.09 2.07
N GLY A 23 -4.11 -2.32 2.45
CA GLY A 23 -4.93 -3.15 3.34
C GLY A 23 -4.86 -2.73 4.81
N ILE A 24 -3.81 -1.99 5.21
CA ILE A 24 -3.59 -1.55 6.60
C ILE A 24 -4.14 -0.14 6.82
N TRP A 25 -3.98 0.75 5.86
CA TRP A 25 -4.42 2.14 5.95
C TRP A 25 -5.26 2.54 4.75
N LEU A 26 -6.12 3.54 4.94
CA LEU A 26 -6.78 4.18 3.81
C LEU A 26 -5.72 4.71 2.83
N SER A 27 -5.69 4.10 1.64
CA SER A 27 -4.69 4.34 0.62
C SER A 27 -5.33 4.53 -0.74
N SER A 28 -4.69 5.32 -1.61
CA SER A 28 -5.07 5.40 -3.03
C SER A 28 -4.70 4.15 -3.83
N GLY A 29 -3.97 3.20 -3.22
CA GLY A 29 -3.34 2.08 -3.92
C GLY A 29 -2.04 2.48 -4.63
N PRO A 30 -1.40 1.53 -5.33
CA PRO A 30 -0.14 1.75 -6.03
C PRO A 30 -0.29 2.74 -7.19
N SER A 31 0.68 3.64 -7.35
CA SER A 31 0.85 4.42 -8.58
C SER A 31 1.33 3.56 -9.74
N ALA A 32 1.36 4.15 -10.94
CA ALA A 32 2.15 3.59 -12.04
C ALA A 32 3.62 3.43 -11.60
N PRO A 33 4.27 2.31 -11.93
CA PRO A 33 5.67 2.07 -11.61
C PRO A 33 6.61 2.92 -12.46
N TRP A 34 7.77 3.29 -11.90
CA TRP A 34 8.85 3.95 -12.63
C TRP A 34 10.23 3.38 -12.27
N ARG A 35 11.22 3.60 -13.15
CA ARG A 35 12.63 3.28 -12.89
C ARG A 35 13.43 4.57 -12.86
N SER A 36 14.35 4.68 -11.91
CA SER A 36 15.27 5.82 -11.82
C SER A 36 16.62 5.44 -12.43
N PRO A 37 17.20 6.26 -13.33
CA PRO A 37 18.52 5.99 -13.90
C PRO A 37 19.57 5.79 -12.81
N GLY A 38 20.42 4.77 -12.96
CA GLY A 38 21.47 4.45 -11.99
C GLY A 38 20.99 3.83 -10.66
N ARG A 39 19.68 3.62 -10.48
CA ARG A 39 19.15 2.88 -9.31
C ARG A 39 18.63 1.51 -9.76
N PRO A 40 19.03 0.42 -9.07
CA PRO A 40 18.46 -0.89 -9.35
C PRO A 40 16.99 -0.93 -8.92
N GLY A 41 16.20 -1.69 -9.68
CA GLY A 41 14.81 -1.97 -9.36
C GLY A 41 13.78 -1.03 -9.99
N VAL A 42 12.53 -1.24 -9.57
CA VAL A 42 11.34 -0.49 -9.97
C VAL A 42 10.74 0.12 -8.70
N THR A 43 10.27 1.36 -8.80
CA THR A 43 9.61 2.05 -7.71
C THR A 43 8.13 2.25 -8.00
N VAL A 44 7.28 2.05 -7.00
CA VAL A 44 5.88 2.51 -6.99
C VAL A 44 5.68 3.45 -5.81
N ARG A 45 4.67 4.32 -5.90
CA ARG A 45 4.30 5.24 -4.82
C ARG A 45 2.96 4.84 -4.23
N ALA A 46 2.86 4.87 -2.92
CA ALA A 46 1.59 4.78 -2.19
C ALA A 46 1.37 6.05 -1.36
N TYR A 47 0.11 6.51 -1.33
CA TYR A 47 -0.34 7.59 -0.47
C TYR A 47 -1.23 6.99 0.62
N ALA A 48 -0.80 7.07 1.87
CA ALA A 48 -1.50 6.44 2.99
C ALA A 48 -1.93 7.48 4.04
N ASP A 49 -3.15 7.36 4.57
CA ASP A 49 -3.57 8.11 5.77
C ASP A 49 -3.48 7.24 7.02
N LEU A 50 -2.33 7.35 7.70
CA LEU A 50 -2.03 6.56 8.92
C LEU A 50 -2.96 6.86 10.10
N ARG A 51 -3.70 7.97 10.06
CA ARG A 51 -4.61 8.37 11.15
C ARG A 51 -5.90 7.53 11.14
N ARG A 52 -6.20 6.86 10.04
CA ARG A 52 -7.27 5.87 9.97
C ARG A 52 -6.65 4.49 10.13
N THR A 53 -6.77 3.94 11.34
CA THR A 53 -6.49 2.53 11.61
C THR A 53 -7.34 1.63 10.70
N PRO A 54 -6.85 0.42 10.37
CA PRO A 54 -7.56 -0.48 9.47
C PRO A 54 -8.98 -0.73 9.96
N LEU A 55 -9.92 -0.85 9.01
CA LEU A 55 -11.18 -1.53 9.30
C LEU A 55 -10.79 -2.92 9.78
N THR A 56 -10.91 -3.18 11.08
CA THR A 56 -10.72 -4.52 11.62
C THR A 56 -11.60 -5.44 10.79
N ALA A 57 -11.00 -6.43 10.11
CA ALA A 57 -11.71 -7.42 9.30
C ALA A 57 -12.53 -8.40 10.18
N GLY A 58 -13.19 -7.89 11.21
CA GLY A 58 -13.90 -8.64 12.25
C GLY A 58 -15.07 -7.89 12.86
N GLY A 59 -15.58 -6.84 12.20
CA GLY A 59 -16.82 -6.16 12.58
C GLY A 59 -18.09 -6.87 12.09
N LEU A 60 -18.12 -8.21 12.11
CA LEU A 60 -19.37 -8.96 12.16
C LEU A 60 -19.51 -9.39 13.61
N ASP A 61 -20.16 -8.55 14.40
CA ASP A 61 -20.68 -8.95 15.71
C ASP A 61 -21.81 -9.97 15.47
N PRO A 62 -21.69 -11.24 15.91
CA PRO A 62 -22.76 -12.21 15.80
C PRO A 62 -23.84 -12.02 16.88
N THR A 63 -23.76 -10.96 17.71
CA THR A 63 -24.75 -10.63 18.73
C THR A 63 -25.66 -9.47 18.31
N SER A 64 -26.41 -9.67 17.24
CA SER A 64 -27.69 -8.96 17.07
C SER A 64 -28.76 -10.04 16.92
N GLY A 65 -29.61 -10.10 17.96
CA GLY A 65 -30.60 -11.15 18.18
C GLY A 65 -31.92 -10.96 17.46
#